data_AF-B6D4N8-F1
#
_entry.id   AF-B6D4N8-F1
#
_cell.length_a   1.000
_cell.length_b   1.000
_cell.length_c   1.000
_cell.angle_alpha   90.00
_cell.angle_beta   90.00
_cell.angle_gamma   90.00
#
_symmetry.space_group_name_H-M   'P 1'
#
loop_
_entity.id
_entity.type
_entity.pdbx_description
1 polymer ?
#
loop_
_entity_poly.entity_id
_entity_poly.type
_entity_poly.pdbx_seq_one_letter_code
_entity_poly.pdbx_strand_id
1 'polypeptide(L)'
;CTCKSWSYLIGSSSFVSTHLHRNVTKHAHVCLLCLHHPNVRRQFNPDDPFVKQECQWSLFSSETFEECSKLTHPLRSTEHYGVYGSSNGLICISDEILNFDSPIYIWNPSVRKFRTPPMSPNSNIKFSYVDLQFGFHPGFNDYKAIRMMRTNKTAFTVEVYSLRTDSWKMIEAIPPWLKCTWQHHTGTFFNGVAYHIIEKGPIFSIMSFDSGSEEFQEFIAPDAICAPWGLCIDVYKGQICLLFMCFGCEEEGMDKVDLWVLQ
;
A
#
# COMPACT_ATOMS: atom_id res chain seq x y z
N CYS A 1 -16.21 23.96 20.30
CA CYS A 1 -16.90 24.55 19.15
C CYS A 1 -15.96 25.49 18.40
N THR A 2 -15.57 25.17 17.17
CA THR A 2 -14.83 26.09 16.30
C THR A 2 -15.83 26.97 15.54
N CYS A 3 -15.51 28.24 15.28
CA CYS A 3 -16.39 29.07 14.46
C CYS A 3 -16.40 28.59 12.99
N LYS A 4 -17.48 28.87 12.24
CA LYS A 4 -17.62 28.46 10.83
C LYS A 4 -16.44 28.92 9.97
N SER A 5 -15.92 30.13 10.20
CA SER A 5 -14.76 30.66 9.48
C SER A 5 -13.49 29.88 9.75
N TRP A 6 -13.25 29.49 11.01
CA TRP A 6 -12.13 28.62 11.37
C TRP A 6 -12.26 27.23 10.73
N SER A 7 -13.45 26.63 10.73
CA SER A 7 -13.72 25.36 10.07
C SER A 7 -13.49 25.42 8.56
N TYR A 8 -13.86 26.54 7.92
CA TYR A 8 -13.64 26.74 6.49
C TYR A 8 -12.15 26.89 6.18
N LEU A 9 -11.42 27.65 7.01
CA LEU A 9 -9.99 27.90 6.82
C LEU A 9 -9.16 26.61 6.98
N ILE A 10 -9.43 25.81 8.01
CA ILE A 10 -8.73 24.52 8.21
C ILE A 10 -9.13 23.44 7.19
N GLY A 11 -10.33 23.55 6.61
CA GLY A 11 -10.82 22.66 5.55
C GLY A 11 -10.40 23.09 4.15
N SER A 12 -9.79 24.27 4.00
CA SER A 12 -9.36 24.77 2.68
C SER A 12 -8.23 23.92 2.10
N SER A 13 -8.24 23.71 0.78
CA SER A 13 -7.22 22.93 0.08
C SER A 13 -5.82 23.51 0.27
N SER A 14 -5.70 24.84 0.33
CA SER A 14 -4.43 25.53 0.57
C SER A 14 -3.89 25.26 1.97
N PHE A 15 -4.73 25.34 3.00
CA PHE A 15 -4.33 25.02 4.38
C PHE A 15 -3.92 23.55 4.51
N VAL A 16 -4.72 22.63 3.98
CA VAL A 16 -4.44 21.19 4.01
C VAL A 16 -3.11 20.89 3.30
N SER A 17 -2.92 21.38 2.07
CA SER A 17 -1.70 21.18 1.30
C SER A 17 -0.47 21.76 2.00
N THR A 18 -0.57 22.99 2.50
CA THR A 18 0.54 23.65 3.23
C THR A 18 0.88 22.91 4.52
N HIS A 19 -0.13 22.45 5.25
CA HIS A 19 0.07 21.71 6.50
C HIS A 19 0.72 20.34 6.26
N LEU A 20 0.26 19.61 5.23
CA LEU A 20 0.86 18.35 4.81
C LEU A 20 2.32 18.55 4.40
N HIS A 21 2.61 19.53 3.54
CA HIS A 21 3.96 19.81 3.10
C HIS A 21 4.88 20.24 4.26
N ARG A 22 4.35 21.00 5.22
CA ARG A 22 5.09 21.41 6.43
C ARG A 22 5.46 20.22 7.31
N ASN A 23 4.56 19.26 7.47
CA ASN A 23 4.83 18.06 8.27
C ASN A 23 5.87 17.16 7.59
N VAL A 24 5.78 16.98 6.26
CA VAL A 24 6.75 16.21 5.47
C VAL A 24 8.15 16.84 5.52
N THR A 25 8.25 18.17 5.37
CA THR A 25 9.54 18.87 5.30
C THR A 25 10.23 18.99 6.65
N LYS A 26 9.48 19.17 7.75
CA LYS A 26 10.07 19.39 9.08
C LYS A 26 10.39 18.11 9.85
N HIS A 27 9.97 16.93 9.36
CA HIS A 27 10.10 15.63 10.05
C HIS A 27 9.62 15.62 11.52
N ALA A 28 8.92 16.67 11.94
CA ALA A 28 8.46 16.80 13.31
C ALA A 28 7.29 15.83 13.47
N HIS A 29 7.53 14.74 14.21
CA HIS A 29 6.54 13.72 14.60
C HIS A 29 6.23 12.65 13.53
N VAL A 30 7.25 12.03 12.94
CA VAL A 30 7.06 10.79 12.18
C VAL A 30 6.80 9.63 13.15
N CYS A 31 5.61 9.06 13.07
CA CYS A 31 5.24 7.86 13.83
C CYS A 31 5.13 6.66 12.88
N LEU A 32 5.60 5.51 13.34
CA LEU A 32 5.39 4.23 12.68
C LEU A 32 4.05 3.65 13.16
N LEU A 33 3.18 3.27 12.24
CA LEU A 33 2.00 2.50 12.58
C LEU A 33 2.35 1.02 12.49
N CYS A 34 2.18 0.28 13.58
CA CYS A 34 2.47 -1.15 13.64
C CYS A 34 1.22 -1.93 14.03
N LEU A 35 0.96 -3.01 13.30
CA LEU A 35 0.07 -4.09 13.74
C LEU A 35 0.94 -5.13 14.43
N HIS A 36 0.70 -5.39 15.72
CA HIS A 36 1.57 -6.28 16.49
C HIS A 36 0.80 -7.03 17.57
N HIS A 37 1.40 -8.12 18.06
CA HIS A 37 0.92 -8.82 19.24
C HIS A 37 1.08 -7.95 20.49
N PRO A 38 0.13 -7.96 21.46
CA PRO A 38 0.18 -7.15 22.68
C PRO A 38 1.49 -7.29 23.45
N ASN A 39 2.06 -8.49 23.44
CA ASN A 39 3.43 -8.74 23.89
C ASN A 39 4.40 -8.60 22.71
N VAL A 40 4.93 -7.39 22.50
CA VAL A 40 5.91 -7.05 21.44
C VAL A 40 7.17 -7.94 21.50
N ARG A 41 7.52 -8.45 22.70
CA ARG A 41 8.71 -9.29 22.93
C ARG A 41 8.48 -10.79 22.78
N ARG A 42 7.27 -11.24 22.45
CA ARG A 42 6.98 -12.68 22.33
C ARG A 42 7.63 -13.21 21.06
N GLN A 43 8.51 -14.21 21.19
CA GLN A 43 9.02 -14.95 20.04
C GLN A 43 7.85 -15.71 19.37
N PHE A 44 7.77 -15.62 18.04
CA PHE A 44 6.80 -16.34 17.26
C PHE A 44 7.07 -17.85 17.40
N ASN A 45 6.13 -18.60 17.99
CA ASN A 45 6.19 -20.06 17.99
C ASN A 45 5.20 -20.58 16.94
N PRO A 46 5.68 -21.11 15.80
CA PRO A 46 4.81 -21.61 14.73
C PRO A 46 3.89 -22.77 15.15
N ASP A 47 4.23 -23.45 16.24
CA ASP A 47 3.55 -24.69 16.68
C ASP A 47 2.46 -24.46 17.75
N ASP A 48 2.06 -23.22 18.04
CA ASP A 48 0.99 -22.91 19.03
C ASP A 48 -0.40 -22.87 18.34
N PRO A 49 -1.23 -23.93 18.45
CA PRO A 49 -2.46 -24.08 17.68
C PRO A 49 -3.63 -23.26 18.24
N PHE A 50 -3.44 -22.48 19.33
CA PHE A 50 -4.50 -21.72 20.00
C PHE A 50 -4.37 -20.19 19.89
N VAL A 51 -3.45 -19.67 19.06
CA VAL A 51 -3.32 -18.22 18.93
C VAL A 51 -4.37 -17.68 17.96
N LYS A 52 -5.60 -17.49 18.47
CA LYS A 52 -6.48 -16.43 17.95
C LYS A 52 -5.77 -15.12 18.27
N GLN A 53 -4.91 -14.67 17.38
CA GLN A 53 -3.94 -13.62 17.65
C GLN A 53 -4.68 -12.29 17.72
N GLU A 54 -5.05 -11.85 18.91
CA GLU A 54 -5.55 -10.49 19.12
C GLU A 54 -4.41 -9.52 18.78
N CYS A 55 -4.35 -9.08 17.53
CA CYS A 55 -3.41 -8.05 17.12
C CYS A 55 -3.95 -6.67 17.54
N GLN A 56 -3.05 -5.79 17.96
CA GLN A 56 -3.38 -4.40 18.27
C GLN A 56 -2.60 -3.45 17.36
N TRP A 57 -3.23 -2.33 17.03
CA TRP A 57 -2.58 -1.23 16.32
C TRP A 57 -1.96 -0.27 17.34
N SER A 58 -0.71 0.12 17.12
CA SER A 58 -0.05 1.13 17.94
C SER A 58 0.80 2.05 17.08
N LEU A 59 0.96 3.28 17.55
CA LEU A 59 1.93 4.24 17.02
C LEU A 59 3.23 4.11 17.80
N PHE A 60 4.34 4.01 17.09
CA PHE A 60 5.69 4.01 17.62
C PHE A 60 6.45 5.24 17.16
N SER A 61 7.39 5.71 17.98
CA SER A 61 8.35 6.74 17.57
C SER A 61 9.25 6.18 16.48
N SER A 62 9.43 6.91 15.38
CA SER A 62 10.39 6.49 14.35
C SER A 62 11.86 6.62 14.79
N GLU A 63 12.15 7.41 15.82
CA GLU A 63 13.50 7.62 16.33
C GLU A 63 13.87 6.63 17.44
N THR A 64 12.96 6.43 18.40
CA THR A 64 13.23 5.61 19.59
C THR A 64 12.62 4.21 19.51
N PHE A 65 11.72 3.96 18.56
CA PHE A 65 10.94 2.73 18.44
C PHE A 65 10.14 2.38 19.71
N GLU A 66 9.86 3.37 20.55
CA GLU A 66 9.01 3.21 21.73
C GLU A 66 7.53 3.40 21.36
N GLU A 67 6.65 2.66 22.05
CA GLU A 67 5.20 2.76 21.86
C GLU A 67 4.71 4.13 22.35
N CYS A 68 4.27 4.98 21.42
CA CYS A 68 3.71 6.30 21.71
C CYS A 68 2.26 6.20 22.19
N SER A 69 1.44 5.38 21.50
CA SER A 69 0.03 5.26 21.82
C SER A 69 -0.59 4.02 21.19
N LYS A 70 -1.53 3.39 21.91
CA LYS A 70 -2.39 2.35 21.38
C LYS A 70 -3.56 2.94 20.61
N LEU A 71 -3.89 2.30 19.49
CA LEU A 71 -5.02 2.64 18.63
C LEU A 71 -6.06 1.53 18.70
N THR A 72 -7.32 1.93 18.79
CA THR A 72 -8.42 1.00 18.59
C THR A 72 -8.61 0.78 17.09
N HIS A 73 -8.69 -0.47 16.66
CA HIS A 73 -9.05 -0.80 15.29
C HIS A 73 -10.34 -0.04 14.90
N PRO A 74 -10.42 0.59 13.72
CA PRO A 74 -11.59 1.38 13.32
C PRO A 74 -12.91 0.59 13.41
N LEU A 75 -12.85 -0.72 13.13
CA LEU A 75 -13.98 -1.64 13.18
C LEU A 75 -14.09 -2.44 14.48
N ARG A 76 -13.18 -2.22 15.45
CA ARG A 76 -13.03 -3.05 16.67
C ARG A 76 -12.88 -4.56 16.38
N SER A 77 -12.46 -4.89 15.16
CA SER A 77 -12.17 -6.26 14.75
C SER A 77 -10.79 -6.67 15.27
N THR A 78 -10.66 -7.95 15.60
CA THR A 78 -9.40 -8.63 15.91
C THR A 78 -8.88 -9.44 14.72
N GLU A 79 -9.52 -9.34 13.56
CA GLU A 79 -9.08 -10.00 12.34
C GLU A 79 -7.78 -9.38 11.80
N HIS A 80 -7.07 -10.15 10.99
CA HIS A 80 -5.84 -9.73 10.34
C HIS A 80 -6.16 -8.83 9.14
N TYR A 81 -5.70 -7.57 9.21
CA TYR A 81 -5.80 -6.59 8.13
C TYR A 81 -4.42 -6.33 7.53
N GLY A 82 -4.36 -6.34 6.20
CA GLY A 82 -3.22 -5.88 5.43
C GLY A 82 -3.24 -4.36 5.25
N VAL A 83 -2.05 -3.76 5.12
CA VAL A 83 -1.87 -2.35 4.72
C VAL A 83 -1.50 -2.31 3.25
N TYR A 84 -2.29 -1.61 2.45
CA TYR A 84 -2.18 -1.53 0.99
C TYR A 84 -1.70 -0.16 0.49
N GLY A 85 -1.14 0.63 1.40
CA GLY A 85 -0.56 1.93 1.10
C GLY A 85 -0.82 2.96 2.20
N SER A 86 0.09 3.90 2.32
CA SER A 86 0.01 5.02 3.26
C SER A 86 0.40 6.29 2.53
N SER A 87 -0.37 7.36 2.72
CA SER A 87 -0.05 8.66 2.15
C SER A 87 -0.63 9.76 3.01
N ASN A 88 0.19 10.73 3.40
CA ASN A 88 -0.24 11.93 4.14
C ASN A 88 -1.02 11.61 5.43
N GLY A 89 -0.68 10.53 6.13
CA GLY A 89 -1.36 10.07 7.35
C GLY A 89 -2.68 9.34 7.12
N LEU A 90 -3.09 9.14 5.86
CA LEU A 90 -4.16 8.23 5.48
C LEU A 90 -3.57 6.87 5.13
N ILE A 91 -4.29 5.81 5.48
CA ILE A 91 -3.84 4.43 5.34
C ILE A 91 -4.96 3.63 4.70
N CYS A 92 -4.64 2.85 3.69
CA CYS A 92 -5.58 1.93 3.08
C CYS A 92 -5.38 0.54 3.70
N ILE A 93 -6.46 -0.01 4.24
CA ILE A 93 -6.47 -1.34 4.84
C ILE A 93 -7.62 -2.17 4.27
N SER A 94 -7.41 -3.49 4.19
CA SER A 94 -8.40 -4.51 3.87
C SER A 94 -8.01 -5.78 4.64
N ASP A 95 -8.84 -6.81 4.58
CA ASP A 95 -8.45 -8.16 4.97
C ASP A 95 -7.11 -8.60 4.32
N GLU A 96 -6.39 -9.48 5.01
CA GLU A 96 -5.10 -9.99 4.55
C GLU A 96 -5.21 -10.85 3.28
N ILE A 97 -6.31 -11.60 3.12
CA ILE A 97 -6.51 -12.47 1.95
C ILE A 97 -6.81 -11.65 0.69
N LEU A 98 -7.39 -10.45 0.85
CA LEU A 98 -7.84 -9.55 -0.21
C LEU A 98 -8.59 -10.27 -1.34
N ASN A 99 -9.87 -10.51 -1.10
CA ASN A 99 -10.79 -10.95 -2.14
C ASN A 99 -11.42 -9.76 -2.88
N PHE A 100 -12.16 -10.05 -3.94
CA PHE A 100 -12.78 -9.02 -4.77
C PHE A 100 -13.94 -8.29 -4.09
N ASP A 101 -14.59 -8.93 -3.13
CA ASP A 101 -15.67 -8.41 -2.29
C ASP A 101 -15.17 -7.92 -0.93
N SER A 102 -13.86 -8.01 -0.70
CA SER A 102 -13.27 -7.58 0.55
C SER A 102 -13.48 -6.07 0.76
N PRO A 103 -13.91 -5.68 1.96
CA PRO A 103 -14.16 -4.29 2.24
C PRO A 103 -12.85 -3.51 2.37
N ILE A 104 -12.75 -2.45 1.58
CA ILE A 104 -11.61 -1.53 1.63
C ILE A 104 -11.93 -0.41 2.63
N TYR A 105 -10.95 -0.02 3.44
CA TYR A 105 -11.06 1.12 4.35
C TYR A 105 -9.92 2.09 4.14
N ILE A 106 -10.26 3.37 4.02
CA ILE A 106 -9.30 4.48 4.05
C ILE A 106 -9.39 5.09 5.44
N TRP A 107 -8.39 4.83 6.26
CA TRP A 107 -8.35 5.17 7.68
C TRP A 107 -7.40 6.33 7.95
N ASN A 108 -7.84 7.28 8.76
CA ASN A 108 -7.00 8.27 9.41
C ASN A 108 -6.86 7.93 10.90
N PRO A 109 -5.73 7.33 11.33
CA PRO A 109 -5.52 6.97 12.73
C PRO A 109 -5.54 8.15 13.70
N SER A 110 -5.02 9.31 13.28
CA SER A 110 -4.88 10.50 14.12
C SER A 110 -6.22 11.08 14.57
N VAL A 111 -7.24 11.00 13.71
CA VAL A 111 -8.61 11.46 14.05
C VAL A 111 -9.59 10.29 14.27
N ARG A 112 -9.09 9.04 14.22
CA ARG A 112 -9.88 7.81 14.42
C ARG A 112 -11.13 7.72 13.54
N LYS A 113 -11.03 8.23 12.31
CA LYS A 113 -12.11 8.18 11.31
C LYS A 113 -11.68 7.35 10.12
N PHE A 114 -12.62 6.62 9.55
CA PHE A 114 -12.41 5.89 8.32
C PHE A 114 -13.49 6.24 7.30
N ARG A 115 -13.20 5.96 6.05
CA ARG A 115 -14.16 5.96 4.94
C ARG A 115 -14.10 4.59 4.29
N THR A 116 -15.25 4.06 3.92
CA THR A 116 -15.38 2.83 3.14
C THR A 116 -15.75 3.26 1.72
N PRO A 117 -14.89 3.02 0.71
CA PRO A 117 -15.27 3.19 -0.69
C PRO A 117 -16.54 2.39 -1.01
N PRO A 118 -17.37 2.84 -1.95
CA PRO A 118 -18.51 2.05 -2.40
C PRO A 118 -18.03 0.73 -3.00
N MET A 119 -18.92 -0.27 -3.01
CA MET A 119 -18.64 -1.55 -3.67
C MET A 119 -18.36 -1.30 -5.15
N SER A 120 -17.34 -1.96 -5.70
CA SER A 120 -17.10 -1.92 -7.14
C SER A 120 -18.29 -2.54 -7.90
N PRO A 121 -18.66 -1.97 -9.07
CA PRO A 121 -19.75 -2.50 -9.90
C PRO A 121 -19.51 -3.93 -10.42
N ASN A 122 -18.28 -4.46 -10.33
CA ASN A 122 -17.93 -5.81 -10.79
C ASN A 122 -17.88 -6.88 -9.68
N SER A 123 -18.63 -6.69 -8.59
CA SER A 123 -18.68 -7.59 -7.42
C SER A 123 -19.21 -9.01 -7.70
N ASN A 124 -19.39 -9.43 -8.95
CA ASN A 124 -19.91 -10.76 -9.31
C ASN A 124 -18.87 -11.64 -10.03
N ILE A 125 -17.67 -11.12 -10.29
CA ILE A 125 -16.60 -11.86 -10.96
C ILE A 125 -15.66 -12.42 -9.90
N LYS A 126 -15.41 -13.73 -9.92
CA LYS A 126 -14.39 -14.35 -9.07
C LYS A 126 -13.01 -14.13 -9.65
N PHE A 127 -12.15 -13.49 -8.86
CA PHE A 127 -10.75 -13.27 -9.18
C PHE A 127 -9.87 -14.25 -8.41
N SER A 128 -8.77 -14.66 -9.02
CA SER A 128 -7.77 -15.55 -8.44
C SER A 128 -6.62 -14.79 -7.78
N TYR A 129 -6.52 -13.50 -8.09
CA TYR A 129 -5.51 -12.59 -7.59
C TYR A 129 -6.10 -11.18 -7.53
N VAL A 130 -5.84 -10.49 -6.44
CA VAL A 130 -6.17 -9.08 -6.23
C VAL A 130 -4.95 -8.42 -5.61
N ASP A 131 -4.56 -7.28 -6.15
CA ASP A 131 -3.61 -6.34 -5.56
C ASP A 131 -4.32 -5.01 -5.34
N LEU A 132 -3.94 -4.31 -4.27
CA LEU A 132 -4.48 -3.01 -3.92
C LEU A 132 -3.33 -2.08 -3.57
N GLN A 133 -3.33 -0.90 -4.16
CA GLN A 133 -2.32 0.13 -3.92
C GLN A 133 -3.01 1.45 -3.67
N PHE A 134 -2.55 2.21 -2.68
CA PHE A 134 -3.15 3.48 -2.30
C PHE A 134 -2.12 4.60 -2.16
N GLY A 135 -2.47 5.77 -2.69
CA GLY A 135 -1.72 6.97 -2.37
C GLY A 135 -2.27 8.25 -3.00
N PHE A 136 -1.52 9.33 -2.85
CA PHE A 136 -1.90 10.66 -3.29
C PHE A 136 -1.41 10.96 -4.71
N HIS A 137 -2.32 11.42 -5.57
CA HIS A 137 -2.02 11.94 -6.90
C HIS A 137 -1.95 13.48 -6.85
N PRO A 138 -0.75 14.08 -6.88
CA PRO A 138 -0.59 15.53 -6.72
C PRO A 138 -1.20 16.32 -7.89
N GLY A 139 -1.05 15.85 -9.13
CA GLY A 139 -1.60 16.52 -10.31
C GLY A 139 -3.12 16.68 -10.30
N PHE A 140 -3.85 15.76 -9.64
CA PHE A 140 -5.29 15.87 -9.47
C PHE A 140 -5.69 16.30 -8.05
N ASN A 141 -4.76 16.49 -7.11
CA ASN A 141 -5.06 16.73 -5.71
C ASN A 141 -6.11 15.74 -5.15
N ASP A 142 -5.85 14.45 -5.37
CA ASP A 142 -6.81 13.38 -5.07
C ASP A 142 -6.09 12.17 -4.50
N TYR A 143 -6.75 11.43 -3.61
CA TYR A 143 -6.26 10.14 -3.17
C TYR A 143 -6.90 9.06 -4.02
N LYS A 144 -6.08 8.11 -4.47
CA LYS A 144 -6.52 7.04 -5.35
C LYS A 144 -6.18 5.70 -4.74
N ALA A 145 -7.10 4.76 -4.94
CA ALA A 145 -6.83 3.34 -4.69
C ALA A 145 -6.91 2.61 -6.04
N ILE A 146 -5.86 1.87 -6.37
CA ILE A 146 -5.73 1.12 -7.61
C ILE A 146 -5.91 -0.34 -7.25
N ARG A 147 -6.93 -0.98 -7.82
CA ARG A 147 -7.19 -2.39 -7.64
C ARG A 147 -6.90 -3.13 -8.94
N MET A 148 -5.92 -4.02 -8.88
CA MET A 148 -5.51 -4.86 -10.00
C MET A 148 -5.98 -6.27 -9.75
N MET A 149 -6.75 -6.83 -10.68
CA MET A 149 -7.43 -8.10 -10.47
C MET A 149 -7.20 -9.01 -11.67
N ARG A 150 -6.97 -10.29 -11.39
CA ARG A 150 -6.81 -11.31 -12.42
C ARG A 150 -7.77 -12.47 -12.16
N THR A 151 -8.43 -12.92 -13.22
CA THR A 151 -9.30 -14.10 -13.18
C THR A 151 -8.49 -15.37 -13.47
N ASN A 152 -9.02 -16.53 -13.05
CA ASN A 152 -8.49 -17.85 -13.44
C ASN A 152 -8.39 -18.05 -14.97
N LYS A 153 -9.18 -17.30 -15.76
CA LYS A 153 -9.18 -17.33 -17.22
C LYS A 153 -8.19 -16.33 -17.85
N THR A 154 -7.20 -15.86 -17.08
CA THR A 154 -6.15 -14.91 -17.50
C THR A 154 -6.61 -13.50 -17.86
N ALA A 155 -7.89 -13.16 -17.72
CA ALA A 155 -8.34 -11.78 -17.88
C ALA A 155 -7.77 -10.94 -16.73
N PHE A 156 -7.08 -9.85 -17.08
CA PHE A 156 -6.54 -8.85 -16.16
C PHE A 156 -7.38 -7.58 -16.27
N THR A 157 -7.72 -7.00 -15.14
CA THR A 157 -8.56 -5.80 -15.05
C THR A 157 -7.98 -4.86 -14.01
N VAL A 158 -8.04 -3.56 -14.30
CA VAL A 158 -7.63 -2.51 -13.37
C VAL A 158 -8.81 -1.59 -13.14
N GLU A 159 -9.02 -1.19 -11.90
CA GLU A 159 -9.94 -0.11 -11.56
C GLU A 159 -9.30 0.86 -10.57
N VAL A 160 -9.77 2.10 -10.65
CA VAL A 160 -9.24 3.23 -9.91
C VAL A 160 -10.37 3.86 -9.12
N TYR A 161 -10.27 3.80 -7.80
CA TYR A 161 -11.10 4.60 -6.92
C TYR A 161 -10.53 6.01 -6.83
N SER A 162 -11.40 7.01 -6.93
CA SER A 162 -11.08 8.40 -6.61
C SER A 162 -11.80 8.78 -5.31
N LEU A 163 -11.04 9.20 -4.30
CA LEU A 163 -11.60 9.67 -3.04
C LEU A 163 -12.42 10.96 -3.25
N ARG A 164 -12.01 11.80 -4.19
CA ARG A 164 -12.71 13.05 -4.54
C ARG A 164 -14.08 12.80 -5.18
N THR A 165 -14.19 11.87 -6.14
CA THR A 165 -15.49 11.59 -6.80
C THR A 165 -16.30 10.50 -6.08
N ASP A 166 -15.69 9.82 -5.12
CA ASP A 166 -16.27 8.70 -4.39
C ASP A 166 -16.77 7.58 -5.30
N SER A 167 -16.00 7.26 -6.34
CA SER A 167 -16.39 6.29 -7.35
C SER A 167 -15.21 5.51 -7.88
N TRP A 168 -15.51 4.28 -8.31
CA TRP A 168 -14.59 3.43 -9.05
C TRP A 168 -14.74 3.70 -10.55
N LYS A 169 -13.62 3.79 -11.25
CA LYS A 169 -13.54 3.81 -12.71
C LYS A 169 -12.77 2.58 -13.18
N MET A 170 -13.33 1.86 -14.14
CA MET A 170 -12.63 0.76 -14.80
C MET A 170 -11.71 1.29 -15.90
N ILE A 171 -10.52 0.69 -16.03
CA ILE A 171 -9.58 1.00 -17.09
C ILE A 171 -9.86 0.06 -18.26
N GLU A 172 -10.23 0.64 -19.41
CA GLU A 172 -10.67 -0.12 -20.58
C GLU A 172 -9.49 -0.68 -21.38
N ALA A 173 -8.45 0.11 -21.56
CA ALA A 173 -7.29 -0.23 -22.37
C ALA A 173 -6.22 -0.92 -21.53
N ILE A 174 -6.31 -2.25 -21.43
CA ILE A 174 -5.28 -3.07 -20.78
C ILE A 174 -4.32 -3.62 -21.85
N PRO A 175 -3.02 -3.27 -21.79
CA PRO A 175 -2.03 -3.81 -22.71
C PRO A 175 -1.98 -5.34 -22.71
N PRO A 176 -1.88 -6.01 -23.88
CA PRO A 176 -1.84 -7.47 -23.97
C PRO A 176 -0.69 -8.11 -23.18
N TRP A 177 0.42 -7.38 -23.00
CA TRP A 177 1.60 -7.86 -22.28
C TRP A 177 1.41 -7.99 -20.76
N LEU A 178 0.33 -7.41 -20.19
CA LEU A 178 -0.06 -7.61 -18.78
C LEU A 178 -0.78 -8.94 -18.54
N LYS A 179 -1.07 -9.71 -19.61
CA LYS A 179 -1.56 -11.09 -19.52
C LYS A 179 -0.40 -12.04 -19.17
N CYS A 180 0.31 -11.74 -18.09
CA CYS A 180 1.46 -12.47 -17.58
C CYS A 180 1.14 -13.10 -16.22
N THR A 181 2.16 -13.64 -15.55
CA THR A 181 2.02 -14.14 -14.18
C THR A 181 2.07 -12.97 -13.22
N TRP A 182 1.14 -12.97 -12.28
CA TRP A 182 1.07 -12.03 -11.17
C TRP A 182 1.17 -12.87 -9.91
N GLN A 183 2.15 -12.55 -9.08
CA GLN A 183 2.29 -13.11 -7.74
C GLN A 183 2.01 -12.02 -6.71
N HIS A 184 1.90 -12.39 -5.45
CA HIS A 184 1.69 -11.45 -4.34
C HIS A 184 2.99 -10.70 -4.01
N HIS A 185 3.52 -9.96 -4.98
CA HIS A 185 4.58 -8.98 -4.77
C HIS A 185 3.98 -7.72 -4.15
N THR A 186 4.70 -7.09 -3.23
CA THR A 186 4.29 -5.80 -2.69
C THR A 186 4.42 -4.74 -3.78
N GLY A 187 3.34 -4.05 -4.12
CA GLY A 187 3.39 -2.87 -4.96
C GLY A 187 3.45 -1.57 -4.15
N THR A 188 3.73 -0.45 -4.83
CA THR A 188 3.74 0.88 -4.20
C THR A 188 3.11 1.94 -5.09
N PHE A 189 2.54 2.97 -4.47
CA PHE A 189 1.93 4.09 -5.19
C PHE A 189 2.65 5.38 -4.86
N PHE A 190 3.15 6.06 -5.88
CA PHE A 190 3.88 7.31 -5.71
C PHE A 190 3.53 8.32 -6.80
N ASN A 191 3.24 9.55 -6.37
CA ASN A 191 2.97 10.68 -7.27
C ASN A 191 1.90 10.45 -8.35
N GLY A 192 0.91 9.59 -8.09
CA GLY A 192 -0.15 9.28 -9.06
C GLY A 192 0.09 8.00 -9.86
N VAL A 193 1.25 7.37 -9.69
CA VAL A 193 1.67 6.18 -10.43
C VAL A 193 1.72 4.98 -9.49
N ALA A 194 1.04 3.90 -9.87
CA ALA A 194 1.15 2.60 -9.23
C ALA A 194 2.32 1.84 -9.84
N TYR A 195 3.16 1.21 -9.02
CA TYR A 195 4.28 0.39 -9.44
C TYR A 195 4.11 -1.02 -8.88
N HIS A 196 4.31 -2.03 -9.72
CA HIS A 196 4.16 -3.42 -9.34
C HIS A 196 5.18 -4.30 -10.04
N ILE A 197 5.66 -5.34 -9.35
CA ILE A 197 6.59 -6.31 -9.94
C ILE A 197 5.77 -7.41 -10.61
N ILE A 198 6.04 -7.63 -11.89
CA ILE A 198 5.39 -8.65 -12.71
C ILE A 198 6.40 -9.67 -13.21
N GLU A 199 5.92 -10.89 -13.45
CA GLU A 199 6.75 -12.00 -13.92
C GLU A 199 6.36 -12.41 -15.33
N LYS A 200 7.35 -12.40 -16.23
CA LYS A 200 7.23 -12.83 -17.62
C LYS A 200 8.15 -14.00 -17.89
N GLY A 201 7.72 -15.18 -17.45
CA GLY A 201 8.56 -16.37 -17.49
C GLY A 201 9.69 -16.27 -16.46
N PRO A 202 10.97 -16.35 -16.85
CA PRO A 202 12.10 -16.21 -15.92
C PRO A 202 12.48 -14.75 -15.63
N ILE A 203 11.86 -13.78 -16.30
CA ILE A 203 12.24 -12.36 -16.23
C ILE A 203 11.30 -11.62 -15.28
N PHE A 204 11.89 -10.87 -14.35
CA PHE A 204 11.20 -9.87 -13.55
C PHE A 204 11.10 -8.56 -14.31
N SER A 205 9.94 -7.93 -14.26
CA SER A 205 9.72 -6.61 -14.84
C SER A 205 8.89 -5.77 -13.89
N ILE A 206 9.01 -4.46 -14.02
CA ILE A 206 8.25 -3.49 -13.25
C ILE A 206 7.21 -2.90 -14.17
N MET A 207 5.96 -3.07 -13.80
CA MET A 207 4.84 -2.38 -14.39
C MET A 207 4.66 -1.05 -13.65
N SER A 208 4.51 0.04 -14.40
CA SER A 208 3.97 1.29 -13.86
C SER A 208 2.63 1.62 -14.53
N PHE A 209 1.66 2.08 -13.74
CA PHE A 209 0.37 2.56 -14.21
C PHE A 209 0.13 3.98 -13.71
N ASP A 210 0.10 4.95 -14.61
CA ASP A 210 -0.20 6.33 -14.28
C ASP A 210 -1.73 6.52 -14.21
N SER A 211 -2.24 6.79 -13.01
CA SER A 211 -3.68 6.89 -12.77
C SER A 211 -4.32 8.20 -13.27
N GLY A 212 -3.53 9.09 -13.89
CA GLY A 212 -3.97 10.34 -14.49
C GLY A 212 -4.14 10.23 -16.00
N SER A 213 -3.10 9.76 -16.68
CA SER A 213 -3.06 9.51 -18.12
C SER A 213 -3.66 8.15 -18.50
N GLU A 214 -3.79 7.23 -17.53
CA GLU A 214 -4.25 5.85 -17.73
C GLU A 214 -3.31 5.02 -18.61
N GLU A 215 -2.04 5.42 -18.65
CA GLU A 215 -1.00 4.75 -19.41
C GLU A 215 -0.24 3.73 -18.57
N PHE A 216 0.13 2.61 -19.23
CA PHE A 216 0.95 1.56 -18.66
C PHE A 216 2.33 1.58 -19.31
N GLN A 217 3.37 1.43 -18.50
CA GLN A 217 4.74 1.26 -18.96
C GLN A 217 5.36 0.03 -18.31
N GLU A 218 6.39 -0.50 -18.96
CA GLU A 218 7.15 -1.64 -18.50
C GLU A 218 8.63 -1.30 -18.48
N PHE A 219 9.29 -1.68 -17.39
CA PHE A 219 10.72 -1.58 -17.21
C PHE A 219 11.26 -2.97 -16.88
N ILE A 220 12.37 -3.36 -17.49
CA ILE A 220 13.02 -4.62 -17.15
C ILE A 220 13.71 -4.44 -15.79
N ALA A 221 13.51 -5.38 -14.88
CA ALA A 221 14.21 -5.34 -13.60
C ALA A 221 15.70 -5.69 -13.81
N PRO A 222 16.63 -5.16 -12.98
CA PRO A 222 18.05 -5.51 -13.09
C PRO A 222 18.31 -7.03 -13.11
N ASP A 223 19.24 -7.48 -13.96
CA ASP A 223 19.60 -8.91 -14.12
C ASP A 223 20.07 -9.59 -12.82
N ALA A 224 20.52 -8.80 -11.85
CA ALA A 224 20.90 -9.27 -10.52
C ALA A 224 19.71 -9.85 -9.71
N ILE A 225 18.48 -9.51 -10.09
CA ILE A 225 17.25 -10.02 -9.48
C ILE A 225 16.93 -11.36 -10.12
N CYS A 226 17.41 -12.42 -9.48
CA CYS A 226 17.29 -13.80 -9.96
C CYS A 226 16.24 -14.63 -9.20
N ALA A 227 15.68 -14.10 -8.11
CA ALA A 227 14.66 -14.76 -7.32
C ALA A 227 13.57 -13.77 -6.85
N PRO A 228 12.32 -14.23 -6.70
CA PRO A 228 11.24 -13.39 -6.19
C PRO A 228 11.32 -13.19 -4.66
N TRP A 229 12.03 -14.08 -3.96
CA TRP A 229 12.06 -14.08 -2.50
C TRP A 229 12.87 -12.89 -1.98
N GLY A 230 12.26 -12.09 -1.11
CA GLY A 230 12.91 -10.91 -0.53
C GLY A 230 12.99 -9.71 -1.46
N LEU A 231 12.30 -9.72 -2.61
CA LEU A 231 12.19 -8.59 -3.53
C LEU A 231 10.99 -7.70 -3.14
N CYS A 232 11.23 -6.39 -3.00
CA CYS A 232 10.15 -5.42 -2.84
C CYS A 232 10.41 -4.13 -3.62
N ILE A 233 9.33 -3.43 -3.97
CA ILE A 233 9.37 -2.11 -4.60
C ILE A 233 8.76 -1.09 -3.64
N ASP A 234 9.50 -0.01 -3.38
CA ASP A 234 9.04 1.06 -2.49
C ASP A 234 9.68 2.41 -2.85
N VAL A 235 9.31 3.46 -2.14
CA VAL A 235 9.79 4.82 -2.34
C VAL A 235 10.90 5.13 -1.32
N TYR A 236 12.09 5.47 -1.81
CA TYR A 236 13.17 5.98 -1.00
C TYR A 236 13.61 7.35 -1.49
N LYS A 237 13.60 8.35 -0.58
CA LYS A 237 13.97 9.75 -0.88
C LYS A 237 13.27 10.35 -2.12
N GLY A 238 12.02 9.95 -2.35
CA GLY A 238 11.20 10.43 -3.46
C GLY A 238 11.51 9.78 -4.81
N GLN A 239 12.22 8.66 -4.81
CA GLN A 239 12.49 7.85 -6.00
C GLN A 239 11.94 6.44 -5.79
N ILE A 240 11.51 5.79 -6.86
CA ILE A 240 11.13 4.37 -6.81
C ILE A 240 12.40 3.54 -6.69
N CYS A 241 12.39 2.58 -5.78
CA CYS A 241 13.51 1.70 -5.55
C CYS A 241 13.05 0.26 -5.47
N LEU A 242 13.93 -0.63 -5.91
CA LEU A 242 13.85 -2.06 -5.66
C LEU A 242 14.79 -2.39 -4.49
N LEU A 243 14.30 -3.12 -3.50
CA LEU A 243 15.14 -3.79 -2.52
C LEU A 243 15.09 -5.29 -2.76
N PHE A 244 16.25 -5.94 -2.68
CA PHE A 244 16.36 -7.39 -2.76
C PHE A 244 17.18 -7.89 -1.58
N MET A 245 16.58 -8.76 -0.78
CA MET A 245 17.25 -9.43 0.33
C MET A 245 17.82 -10.76 -0.16
N CYS A 246 19.14 -10.81 -0.29
CA CYS A 246 19.90 -12.02 -0.51
C CYS A 246 20.27 -12.64 0.84
N PHE A 247 19.67 -13.80 1.15
CA PHE A 247 20.22 -14.68 2.18
C PHE A 247 21.55 -15.22 1.63
N GLY A 248 22.67 -14.73 2.17
CA GLY A 248 23.99 -15.16 1.73
C GLY A 248 24.14 -16.68 1.88
N CYS A 249 24.81 -17.34 0.93
CA CYS A 249 25.35 -18.66 1.18
C CYS A 249 26.26 -18.61 2.42
N GLU A 250 26.14 -19.66 3.22
CA GLU A 250 26.65 -19.98 4.57
C GLU A 250 28.05 -19.48 5.04
N GLU A 251 28.80 -18.69 4.27
CA GLU A 251 30.20 -18.36 4.59
C GLU A 251 30.42 -17.11 5.47
N GLU A 252 29.46 -16.17 5.59
CA GLU A 252 29.68 -14.95 6.39
C GLU A 252 28.60 -14.59 7.43
N GLY A 253 27.48 -15.32 7.50
CA GLY A 253 26.43 -15.08 8.50
C GLY A 253 25.79 -13.69 8.46
N MET A 254 25.97 -12.94 7.37
CA MET A 254 25.44 -11.60 7.16
C MET A 254 24.46 -11.63 5.98
N ASP A 255 23.23 -11.18 6.21
CA ASP A 255 22.25 -10.97 5.15
C ASP A 255 22.67 -9.78 4.29
N LYS A 256 22.66 -9.95 2.96
CA LYS A 256 22.98 -8.89 2.00
C LYS A 256 21.70 -8.25 1.49
N VAL A 257 21.60 -6.93 1.57
CA VAL A 257 20.48 -6.17 0.99
C VAL A 257 21.02 -5.30 -0.13
N ASP A 258 20.54 -5.55 -1.36
CA ASP A 258 20.84 -4.73 -2.53
C ASP A 258 19.68 -3.76 -2.77
N LEU A 259 20.01 -2.50 -3.12
CA LEU A 259 19.07 -1.42 -3.38
C LEU A 259 19.33 -0.82 -4.77
N TRP A 260 18.32 -0.83 -5.65
CA TRP A 260 18.38 -0.17 -6.96
C TRP A 260 17.41 0.99 -7.00
N VAL A 261 17.87 2.13 -7.49
CA VAL A 261 17.02 3.31 -7.71
C VAL A 261 16.65 3.35 -9.19
N LEU A 262 15.35 3.41 -9.49
CA LEU A 262 14.85 3.61 -10.85
C LEU A 262 14.99 5.10 -11.21
N GLN A 263 15.69 5.39 -12.30
CA GLN A 263 15.89 6.73 -12.85
C GLN A 263 15.06 6.93 -14.11
#